data_AF-A0A2K0UC95-F1
#
_entry.id   AF-A0A2K0UC95-F1
#
_cell.length_a   1.000
_cell.length_b   1.000
_cell.length_c   1.000
_cell.angle_alpha   90.00
_cell.angle_beta   90.00
_cell.angle_gamma   90.00
#
_symmetry.space_group_name_H-M   'P 1'
#
loop_
_entity.id
_entity.type
_entity.pdbx_description
1 polymer ?
#
loop_
_entity_poly.entity_id
_entity_poly.type
_entity_poly.pdbx_seq_one_letter_code
_entity_poly.pdbx_strand_id
1 'polypeptide(L)'
;MGWLLSCRQNYMETIDVLYSTNTLILQGSRMIIRLPQMLLPQRLATVTSLEVTWPFKTNYTPDQDYDDLDQDHLRSVLDLLLPSQFPALRRLYIEFHDGQECFLGISGLEVYKKIILRHLDSFAQRMTHLTECAFALSDYFFRSLHYKAREEPVEGIDDVRFYYSRRSYQQVWRDFNGNMAAVVLPYVDSYPKPPYQLLKEGEQAAGYWILEASDEKITDSRDEPEHWCGSSLW
;
A
#
# COMPACT_ATOMS: atom_id res chain seq x y z
N MET A 1 -24.38 23.77 31.45
CA MET A 1 -23.13 23.02 31.65
C MET A 1 -23.26 21.50 31.48
N GLY A 2 -24.46 20.89 31.58
CA GLY A 2 -24.62 19.43 31.43
C GLY A 2 -24.20 18.83 30.08
N TRP A 3 -24.41 19.55 28.97
CA TRP A 3 -24.04 19.07 27.63
C TRP A 3 -22.53 18.79 27.49
N LEU A 4 -21.66 19.69 27.96
CA LEU A 4 -20.20 19.48 27.86
C LEU A 4 -19.71 18.25 28.65
N LEU A 5 -20.34 17.97 29.79
CA LEU A 5 -20.04 16.77 30.58
C LEU A 5 -20.50 15.50 29.84
N SER A 6 -21.69 15.51 29.24
CA SER A 6 -22.16 14.41 28.39
C SER A 6 -21.27 14.20 27.17
N CYS A 7 -20.82 15.26 26.50
CA CYS A 7 -19.88 15.17 25.38
C CYS A 7 -18.54 14.55 25.81
N ARG A 8 -18.00 14.98 26.96
CA ARG A 8 -16.74 14.42 27.48
C ARG A 8 -16.89 12.94 27.81
N GLN A 9 -18.00 12.55 28.44
CA GLN A 9 -18.26 11.15 28.79
C GLN A 9 -18.40 10.29 27.52
N ASN A 10 -19.23 10.73 26.56
CA ASN A 10 -19.38 10.05 25.28
C ASN A 10 -18.03 9.89 24.59
N TYR A 11 -17.21 10.94 24.52
CA TYR A 11 -15.87 10.87 23.97
C TYR A 11 -15.02 9.81 24.68
N MET A 12 -14.97 9.81 26.01
CA MET A 12 -14.17 8.84 26.78
C MET A 12 -14.62 7.39 26.57
N GLU A 13 -15.92 7.16 26.39
CA GLU A 13 -16.48 5.82 26.17
C GLU A 13 -16.27 5.33 24.73
N THR A 14 -16.36 6.22 23.73
CA THR A 14 -16.34 5.81 22.32
C THR A 14 -14.96 5.90 21.67
N ILE A 15 -14.02 6.64 22.25
CA ILE A 15 -12.71 6.88 21.63
C ILE A 15 -11.89 5.59 21.48
N ASP A 16 -12.01 4.64 22.40
CA ASP A 16 -11.36 3.33 22.27
C ASP A 16 -11.97 2.52 21.12
N VAL A 17 -13.30 2.55 21.00
CA VAL A 17 -14.04 1.89 19.92
C VAL A 17 -13.65 2.50 18.57
N LEU A 18 -13.55 3.84 18.49
CA LEU A 18 -13.18 4.55 17.27
C LEU A 18 -11.86 4.02 16.68
N TYR A 19 -10.81 3.91 17.49
CA TYR A 19 -9.50 3.46 16.99
C TYR A 19 -9.37 1.94 16.87
N SER A 20 -10.06 1.15 17.71
CA SER A 20 -9.93 -0.31 17.70
C SER A 20 -10.76 -1.02 16.63
N THR A 21 -11.86 -0.41 16.17
CA THR A 21 -12.79 -1.06 15.24
C THR A 21 -12.72 -0.52 13.82
N ASN A 22 -12.31 0.74 13.64
CA ASN A 22 -12.26 1.36 12.33
C ASN A 22 -10.90 1.18 11.66
N THR A 23 -10.91 1.28 10.33
CA THR A 23 -9.69 1.40 9.54
C THR A 23 -9.22 2.85 9.56
N LEU A 24 -8.00 3.08 10.02
CA LEU A 24 -7.35 4.37 9.90
C LEU A 24 -6.80 4.47 8.48
N ILE A 25 -7.28 5.43 7.69
CA ILE A 25 -6.79 5.70 6.34
C ILE A 25 -5.81 6.87 6.42
N LEU A 26 -4.57 6.64 6.00
CA LEU A 26 -3.50 7.63 6.01
C LEU A 26 -3.00 7.88 4.59
N GLN A 27 -3.23 9.10 4.12
CA GLN A 27 -2.79 9.54 2.80
C GLN A 27 -1.60 10.48 2.94
N GLY A 28 -0.54 10.19 2.19
CA GLY A 28 0.61 11.06 2.08
C GLY A 28 1.67 10.86 3.17
N SER A 29 2.92 10.96 2.74
CA SER A 29 4.10 10.70 3.56
C SER A 29 4.17 11.57 4.84
N ARG A 30 3.75 12.84 4.75
CA ARG A 30 3.85 13.80 5.84
C ARG A 30 2.93 13.47 7.02
N MET A 31 1.73 12.96 6.76
CA MET A 31 0.77 12.62 7.82
C MET A 31 1.29 11.45 8.65
N ILE A 32 1.83 10.43 8.00
CA ILE A 32 2.27 9.20 8.66
C ILE A 32 3.53 9.47 9.49
N ILE A 33 4.49 10.23 8.96
CA ILE A 33 5.71 10.62 9.70
C ILE A 33 5.36 11.38 10.98
N ARG A 34 4.31 12.21 10.96
CA ARG A 34 3.88 13.01 12.12
C ARG A 34 2.82 12.33 12.97
N LEU A 35 2.35 11.14 12.59
CA LEU A 35 1.27 10.47 13.29
C LEU A 35 1.55 10.29 14.80
N PRO A 36 2.77 9.92 15.24
CA PRO A 36 3.08 9.83 16.67
C PRO A 36 3.00 11.16 17.44
N GLN A 37 3.03 12.30 16.73
CA GLN A 37 2.88 13.63 17.31
C GLN A 37 1.43 14.10 17.30
N MET A 38 0.60 13.55 16.40
CA MET A 38 -0.81 13.92 16.25
C MET A 38 -1.73 13.10 17.16
N LEU A 39 -1.39 11.84 17.41
CA LEU A 39 -2.19 10.92 18.22
C LEU A 39 -1.41 10.44 19.45
N LEU A 40 -2.11 10.31 20.57
CA LEU A 40 -1.52 9.77 21.79
C LEU A 40 -1.06 8.31 21.55
N PRO A 41 0.07 7.87 22.10
CA PRO A 41 0.56 6.50 21.94
C PRO A 41 -0.46 5.43 22.35
N GLN A 42 -1.27 5.72 23.38
CA GLN A 42 -2.36 4.84 23.82
C GLN A 42 -3.41 4.61 22.73
N ARG A 43 -3.64 5.59 21.84
CA ARG A 43 -4.59 5.50 20.72
C ARG A 43 -4.00 4.73 19.55
N LEU A 44 -2.73 4.97 19.24
CA LEU A 44 -2.02 4.20 18.22
C LEU A 44 -1.93 2.73 18.60
N ALA A 45 -1.73 2.45 19.89
CA ALA A 45 -1.68 1.09 20.43
C ALA A 45 -3.00 0.32 20.30
N THR A 46 -4.14 0.98 20.11
CA THR A 46 -5.44 0.31 19.91
C THR A 46 -5.80 0.14 18.44
N VAL A 47 -5.09 0.77 17.50
CA VAL A 47 -5.37 0.65 16.06
C VAL A 47 -5.16 -0.78 15.60
N THR A 48 -6.21 -1.37 15.02
CA THR A 48 -6.19 -2.76 14.50
C THR A 48 -6.08 -2.83 12.99
N SER A 49 -6.48 -1.78 12.28
CA SER A 49 -6.63 -1.77 10.83
C SER A 49 -6.10 -0.46 10.25
N LEU A 50 -5.18 -0.57 9.29
CA LEU A 50 -4.48 0.58 8.72
C LEU A 50 -4.40 0.46 7.20
N GLU A 51 -4.79 1.53 6.51
CA GLU A 51 -4.64 1.73 5.08
C GLU A 51 -3.71 2.91 4.85
N VAL A 52 -2.66 2.72 4.05
CA VAL A 52 -1.63 3.72 3.82
C VAL A 52 -1.43 3.92 2.33
N THR A 53 -1.49 5.17 1.87
CA THR A 53 -1.11 5.53 0.49
C THR A 53 0.21 6.28 0.50
N TRP A 54 1.22 5.74 -0.19
CA TRP A 54 2.59 6.23 -0.14
C TRP A 54 3.24 6.39 -1.53
N PRO A 55 3.83 7.56 -1.86
CA PRO A 55 4.56 7.74 -3.11
C PRO A 55 5.95 7.11 -3.06
N PHE A 56 6.36 6.39 -4.09
CA PHE A 56 7.77 6.07 -4.26
C PHE A 56 8.60 7.34 -4.38
N LYS A 57 9.85 7.25 -3.92
CA LYS A 57 10.85 8.30 -4.06
C LYS A 57 12.06 7.72 -4.77
N THR A 58 12.63 8.51 -5.68
CA THR A 58 13.85 8.16 -6.38
C THR A 58 14.95 9.16 -6.06
N ASN A 59 16.19 8.71 -6.23
CA ASN A 59 17.38 9.54 -6.16
C ASN A 59 17.90 9.71 -7.59
N TYR A 60 18.03 10.97 -8.02
CA TYR A 60 18.55 11.27 -9.33
C TYR A 60 19.96 10.72 -9.49
N THR A 61 20.16 9.90 -10.52
CA THR A 61 21.45 9.29 -10.83
C THR A 61 21.93 9.86 -12.16
N PRO A 62 23.00 10.69 -12.16
CA PRO A 62 23.59 11.14 -13.42
C PRO A 62 24.12 9.93 -14.21
N ASP A 63 24.05 10.04 -15.54
CA ASP A 63 24.57 9.04 -16.49
C ASP A 63 23.75 7.73 -16.62
N GLN A 64 22.49 7.72 -16.17
CA GLN A 64 21.53 6.63 -16.40
C GLN A 64 20.20 7.15 -16.98
N ASP A 65 19.49 6.29 -17.72
CA ASP A 65 18.18 6.60 -18.32
C ASP A 65 17.01 6.55 -17.31
N TYR A 66 17.30 6.25 -16.03
CA TYR A 66 16.32 6.12 -14.96
C TYR A 66 16.94 6.48 -13.59
N ASP A 67 16.11 6.88 -12.63
CA ASP A 67 16.58 7.20 -11.28
C ASP A 67 16.64 5.95 -10.39
N ASP A 68 17.55 5.91 -9.42
CA ASP A 68 17.57 4.81 -8.45
C ASP A 68 16.44 4.94 -7.42
N LEU A 69 15.80 3.83 -7.04
CA LEU A 69 14.79 3.85 -5.98
C LEU A 69 15.46 4.20 -4.63
N ASP A 70 14.89 5.15 -3.90
CA ASP A 70 15.35 5.54 -2.57
C ASP A 70 15.00 4.43 -1.55
N GLN A 71 15.93 3.50 -1.38
CA GLN A 71 15.79 2.35 -0.48
C GLN A 71 15.69 2.75 0.98
N ASP A 72 16.39 3.82 1.37
CA ASP A 72 16.36 4.33 2.74
C ASP A 72 14.99 4.96 3.04
N HIS A 73 14.42 5.67 2.07
CA HIS A 73 13.04 6.13 2.15
C HIS A 73 12.08 4.96 2.31
N LEU A 74 12.09 3.99 1.38
CA LEU A 74 11.20 2.81 1.44
C LEU A 74 11.32 2.07 2.78
N ARG A 75 12.54 1.87 3.27
CA ARG A 75 12.78 1.23 4.57
C ARG A 75 12.20 2.05 5.71
N SER A 76 12.43 3.37 5.72
CA SER A 76 11.93 4.26 6.78
C SER A 76 10.40 4.22 6.86
N VAL A 77 9.73 4.16 5.71
CA VAL A 77 8.26 4.03 5.64
C VAL A 77 7.78 2.75 6.32
N LEU A 78 8.37 1.63 5.96
CA LEU A 78 8.01 0.33 6.52
C LEU A 78 8.36 0.27 8.01
N ASP A 79 9.47 0.87 8.43
CA ASP A 79 9.89 0.89 9.84
C ASP A 79 8.95 1.73 10.72
N LEU A 80 8.26 2.75 10.18
CA LEU A 80 7.20 3.49 10.88
C LEU A 80 5.95 2.65 11.18
N LEU A 81 5.74 1.57 10.44
CA LEU A 81 4.56 0.70 10.56
C LEU A 81 4.82 -0.55 11.41
N LEU A 82 6.00 -0.63 12.03
CA LEU A 82 6.39 -1.76 12.87
C LEU A 82 5.55 -1.83 14.16
N PRO A 83 5.56 -3.00 14.84
CA PRO A 83 4.76 -3.23 16.05
C PRO A 83 5.12 -2.30 17.21
N SER A 84 6.28 -1.64 17.16
CA SER A 84 6.67 -0.62 18.12
C SER A 84 5.73 0.60 18.12
N GLN A 85 5.10 0.90 16.98
CA GLN A 85 4.13 1.98 16.83
C GLN A 85 2.69 1.46 16.87
N PHE A 86 2.43 0.30 16.25
CA PHE A 86 1.09 -0.29 16.14
C PHE A 86 1.05 -1.75 16.66
N PRO A 87 1.15 -1.96 17.98
CA PRO A 87 1.22 -3.31 18.56
C PRO A 87 -0.07 -4.15 18.37
N ALA A 88 -1.23 -3.51 18.26
CA ALA A 88 -2.51 -4.18 18.05
C ALA A 88 -2.88 -4.35 16.57
N LEU A 89 -1.99 -3.97 15.64
CA LEU A 89 -2.28 -4.05 14.21
C LEU A 89 -2.54 -5.50 13.80
N ARG A 90 -3.58 -5.70 12.99
CA ARG A 90 -3.97 -7.00 12.43
C ARG A 90 -4.14 -6.92 10.93
N ARG A 91 -4.63 -5.79 10.44
CA ARG A 91 -4.87 -5.56 9.01
C ARG A 91 -4.03 -4.38 8.53
N LEU A 92 -3.24 -4.63 7.50
CA LEU A 92 -2.41 -3.62 6.87
C LEU A 92 -2.56 -3.71 5.35
N TYR A 93 -2.94 -2.59 4.76
CA TYR A 93 -2.91 -2.37 3.32
C TYR A 93 -2.05 -1.15 3.04
N ILE A 94 -1.07 -1.31 2.16
CA ILE A 94 -0.20 -0.21 1.72
C ILE A 94 -0.27 -0.11 0.21
N GLU A 95 -0.65 1.04 -0.29
CA GLU A 95 -0.67 1.38 -1.70
C GLU A 95 0.54 2.24 -2.05
N PHE A 96 1.42 1.70 -2.87
CA PHE A 96 2.52 2.45 -3.46
C PHE A 96 2.12 2.99 -4.82
N HIS A 97 2.23 4.30 -4.98
CA HIS A 97 2.02 4.98 -6.25
C HIS A 97 3.28 5.71 -6.69
N ASP A 98 3.34 6.05 -7.97
CA ASP A 98 4.43 6.87 -8.50
C ASP A 98 4.23 8.32 -8.03
N GLY A 99 5.14 8.82 -7.18
CA GLY A 99 5.09 10.20 -6.74
C GLY A 99 5.37 11.18 -7.90
N GLN A 100 4.93 12.44 -7.78
CA GLN A 100 5.23 13.49 -8.76
C GLN A 100 6.75 13.70 -8.99
N GLU A 101 7.56 13.41 -7.98
CA GLU A 101 9.03 13.52 -8.01
C GLU A 101 9.71 12.19 -8.37
N CYS A 102 8.94 11.15 -8.72
CA CYS A 102 9.43 9.81 -8.94
C CYS A 102 9.54 9.52 -10.45
N PHE A 103 10.76 9.27 -10.93
CA PHE A 103 11.00 8.89 -12.32
C PHE A 103 11.49 7.44 -12.41
N LEU A 104 10.55 6.49 -12.36
CA LEU A 104 10.84 5.08 -12.53
C LEU A 104 10.81 4.73 -14.03
N GLY A 105 11.99 4.61 -14.62
CA GLY A 105 12.12 4.25 -16.03
C GLY A 105 11.82 2.76 -16.27
N ILE A 106 11.22 2.44 -17.41
CA ILE A 106 10.93 1.04 -17.82
C ILE A 106 12.21 0.19 -17.83
N SER A 107 13.35 0.79 -18.21
CA SER A 107 14.66 0.15 -18.23
C SER A 107 15.12 -0.36 -16.84
N GLY A 108 14.70 0.31 -15.76
CA GLY A 108 15.04 -0.06 -14.38
C GLY A 108 14.06 -1.05 -13.72
N LEU A 109 13.00 -1.44 -14.43
CA LEU A 109 11.85 -2.18 -13.88
C LEU A 109 12.23 -3.44 -13.09
N GLU A 110 13.14 -4.27 -13.62
CA GLU A 110 13.58 -5.50 -12.94
C GLU A 110 14.40 -5.21 -11.67
N VAL A 111 15.17 -4.13 -11.68
CA VAL A 111 15.96 -3.68 -10.51
C VAL A 111 15.01 -3.21 -9.42
N TYR A 112 14.06 -2.33 -9.76
CA TYR A 112 13.06 -1.83 -8.82
C TYR A 112 12.23 -2.95 -8.22
N LYS A 113 11.70 -3.89 -9.01
CA LYS A 113 10.95 -5.05 -8.50
C LYS A 113 11.74 -5.83 -7.47
N LYS A 114 13.00 -6.15 -7.78
CA LYS A 114 13.85 -6.91 -6.87
C LYS A 114 14.05 -6.18 -5.55
N ILE A 115 14.27 -4.86 -5.61
CA ILE A 115 14.42 -4.02 -4.42
C ILE A 115 13.12 -4.00 -3.61
N ILE A 116 11.99 -3.63 -4.25
CA ILE A 116 10.67 -3.52 -3.62
C ILE A 116 10.33 -4.85 -2.93
N LEU A 117 10.32 -5.96 -3.67
CA LEU A 117 9.99 -7.28 -3.13
C LEU A 117 10.89 -7.67 -1.96
N ARG A 118 12.20 -7.41 -2.02
CA ARG A 118 13.11 -7.69 -0.91
C ARG A 118 12.72 -6.94 0.36
N HIS A 119 12.34 -5.66 0.24
CA HIS A 119 11.90 -4.85 1.39
C HIS A 119 10.54 -5.31 1.92
N LEU A 120 9.60 -5.65 1.03
CA LEU A 120 8.29 -6.19 1.41
C LEU A 120 8.41 -7.55 2.11
N ASP A 121 9.24 -8.46 1.58
CA ASP A 121 9.52 -9.77 2.19
C ASP A 121 10.11 -9.60 3.60
N SER A 122 11.12 -8.74 3.73
CA SER A 122 11.78 -8.46 5.02
C SER A 122 10.81 -7.82 6.03
N PHE A 123 9.88 -7.00 5.56
CA PHE A 123 8.86 -6.39 6.42
C PHE A 123 7.77 -7.39 6.81
N ALA A 124 7.23 -8.15 5.86
CA ALA A 124 6.18 -9.12 6.12
C ALA A 124 6.65 -10.24 7.08
N GLN A 125 7.91 -10.66 6.98
CA GLN A 125 8.54 -11.59 7.94
C GLN A 125 8.66 -11.01 9.37
N ARG A 126 8.74 -9.68 9.53
CA ARG A 126 8.69 -9.00 10.83
C ARG A 126 7.26 -8.79 11.33
N MET A 127 6.26 -8.92 10.46
CA MET A 127 4.85 -8.63 10.71
C MET A 127 3.98 -9.90 10.67
N THR A 128 4.50 -11.03 11.13
CA THR A 128 3.81 -12.34 11.10
C THR A 128 2.54 -12.44 11.93
N HIS A 129 2.29 -11.46 12.80
CA HIS A 129 1.08 -11.37 13.62
C HIS A 129 -0.11 -10.72 12.87
N LEU A 130 0.12 -10.16 11.68
CA LEU A 130 -0.94 -9.62 10.84
C LEU A 130 -1.83 -10.75 10.32
N THR A 131 -3.13 -10.58 10.44
CA THR A 131 -4.12 -11.47 9.82
C THR A 131 -4.28 -11.15 8.34
N GLU A 132 -4.06 -9.89 7.96
CA GLU A 132 -4.17 -9.41 6.59
C GLU A 132 -3.01 -8.44 6.30
N CYS A 133 -2.23 -8.74 5.26
CA CYS A 133 -1.11 -7.93 4.82
C CYS A 133 -1.14 -7.84 3.29
N ALA A 134 -1.28 -6.64 2.77
CA ALA A 134 -1.42 -6.38 1.34
C ALA A 134 -0.63 -5.17 0.91
N PHE A 135 0.01 -5.29 -0.25
CA PHE A 135 0.70 -4.18 -0.91
C PHE A 135 0.14 -3.99 -2.30
N ALA A 136 -0.49 -2.84 -2.54
CA ALA A 136 -0.89 -2.43 -3.87
C ALA A 136 0.27 -1.69 -4.57
N LEU A 137 0.53 -2.05 -5.81
CA LEU A 137 1.60 -1.48 -6.64
C LEU A 137 1.04 -0.91 -7.93
N SER A 138 1.69 0.12 -8.47
CA SER A 138 1.36 0.70 -9.79
C SER A 138 1.18 -0.39 -10.87
N ASP A 139 0.23 -0.18 -11.80
CA ASP A 139 -0.21 -1.16 -12.80
C ASP A 139 0.94 -1.88 -13.52
N TYR A 140 1.97 -1.15 -13.94
CA TYR A 140 3.10 -1.73 -14.67
C TYR A 140 3.95 -2.70 -13.82
N PHE A 141 4.13 -2.44 -12.51
CA PHE A 141 4.78 -3.37 -11.60
C PHE A 141 3.91 -4.60 -11.39
N PHE A 142 2.64 -4.35 -11.07
CA PHE A 142 1.68 -5.39 -10.75
C PHE A 142 1.49 -6.37 -11.91
N ARG A 143 1.25 -5.88 -13.13
CA ARG A 143 1.07 -6.71 -14.33
C ARG A 143 2.24 -7.64 -14.55
N SER A 144 3.46 -7.14 -14.43
CA SER A 144 4.63 -7.98 -14.66
C SER A 144 4.80 -9.06 -13.59
N LEU A 145 4.50 -8.77 -12.33
CA LEU A 145 4.48 -9.79 -11.28
C LEU A 145 3.38 -10.83 -11.52
N HIS A 146 2.20 -10.38 -11.94
CA HIS A 146 1.06 -11.24 -12.24
C HIS A 146 1.35 -12.18 -13.42
N TYR A 147 1.94 -11.70 -14.53
CA TYR A 147 2.37 -12.54 -15.64
C TYR A 147 3.36 -13.62 -15.19
N LYS A 148 4.36 -13.22 -14.39
CA LYS A 148 5.35 -14.16 -13.84
C LYS A 148 4.70 -15.21 -12.93
N ALA A 149 3.70 -14.83 -12.15
CA ALA A 149 2.98 -15.72 -11.24
C ALA A 149 2.01 -16.69 -11.94
N ARG A 150 1.64 -16.41 -13.20
CA ARG A 150 0.79 -17.30 -14.02
C ARG A 150 1.56 -18.26 -14.92
N GLU A 151 2.88 -18.11 -15.01
CA GLU A 151 3.71 -18.82 -15.99
C GLU A 151 3.22 -18.62 -17.45
N GLU A 152 2.48 -17.54 -17.72
CA GLU A 152 2.02 -17.22 -19.08
C GLU A 152 3.22 -16.72 -19.91
N PRO A 153 3.46 -17.25 -21.13
CA PRO A 153 4.53 -16.77 -21.98
C PRO A 153 4.31 -15.29 -22.30
N VAL A 154 5.35 -14.48 -22.10
CA VAL A 154 5.39 -13.07 -22.51
C VAL A 154 5.51 -13.03 -24.04
N GLU A 155 4.44 -13.37 -24.74
CA GLU A 155 4.36 -13.11 -26.18
C GLU A 155 4.25 -11.60 -26.38
N GLY A 156 5.35 -11.00 -26.83
CA GLY A 156 5.42 -9.71 -27.52
C GLY A 156 4.71 -8.53 -26.87
N ILE A 157 5.47 -7.51 -26.48
CA ILE A 157 5.01 -6.21 -25.95
C ILE A 157 4.06 -5.44 -26.92
N ASP A 158 3.69 -6.01 -28.07
CA ASP A 158 3.00 -5.34 -29.18
C ASP A 158 1.48 -5.62 -29.31
N ASP A 159 0.82 -6.32 -28.39
CA ASP A 159 -0.63 -6.50 -28.51
C ASP A 159 -1.42 -5.47 -27.67
N VAL A 160 -1.63 -4.33 -28.32
CA VAL A 160 -2.47 -3.18 -27.91
C VAL A 160 -3.90 -3.59 -27.49
N ARG A 161 -4.31 -4.84 -27.72
CA ARG A 161 -5.61 -5.39 -27.31
C ARG A 161 -5.73 -5.83 -25.85
N PHE A 162 -4.64 -6.00 -25.12
CA PHE A 162 -4.70 -6.40 -23.69
C PHE A 162 -4.87 -5.23 -22.71
N TYR A 163 -4.82 -3.99 -23.19
CA TYR A 163 -5.00 -2.79 -22.36
C TYR A 163 -6.40 -2.65 -21.73
N TYR A 164 -7.39 -3.44 -22.16
CA TYR A 164 -8.80 -3.25 -21.79
C TYR A 164 -9.43 -4.35 -20.93
N SER A 165 -8.73 -5.43 -20.58
CA SER A 165 -9.29 -6.41 -19.63
C SER A 165 -8.72 -6.20 -18.23
N ARG A 166 -9.14 -5.11 -17.57
CA ARG A 166 -9.14 -5.05 -16.10
C ARG A 166 -10.02 -6.20 -15.61
N ARG A 167 -9.42 -7.36 -15.37
CA ARG A 167 -10.13 -8.45 -14.73
C ARG A 167 -10.17 -8.09 -13.25
N SER A 168 -11.36 -7.88 -12.72
CA SER A 168 -11.67 -7.46 -11.35
C SER A 168 -11.18 -8.40 -10.23
N TYR A 169 -10.24 -9.29 -10.54
CA TYR A 169 -9.75 -10.37 -9.68
C TYR A 169 -8.23 -10.60 -9.82
N GLN A 170 -7.49 -9.67 -10.40
CA GLN A 170 -6.04 -9.81 -10.49
C GLN A 170 -5.43 -9.59 -9.10
N GLN A 171 -4.95 -10.67 -8.50
CA GLN A 171 -4.29 -10.68 -7.19
C GLN A 171 -3.14 -11.69 -7.24
N VAL A 172 -2.02 -11.34 -6.63
CA VAL A 172 -0.84 -12.20 -6.55
C VAL A 172 -0.54 -12.49 -5.10
N TRP A 173 -0.57 -13.76 -4.72
CA TRP A 173 -0.07 -14.20 -3.43
C TRP A 173 1.44 -14.40 -3.52
N ARG A 174 2.17 -13.90 -2.51
CA ARG A 174 3.60 -14.13 -2.37
C ARG A 174 3.90 -14.74 -1.01
N ASP A 175 4.53 -15.91 -1.01
CA ASP A 175 4.97 -16.56 0.22
C ASP A 175 6.31 -15.98 0.72
N PHE A 176 6.70 -16.29 1.96
CA PHE A 176 7.98 -15.84 2.52
C PHE A 176 9.23 -16.47 1.90
N ASN A 177 9.07 -17.50 1.07
CA ASN A 177 10.15 -18.09 0.28
C ASN A 177 10.33 -17.38 -1.06
N GLY A 178 9.45 -16.43 -1.38
CA GLY A 178 9.46 -15.64 -2.61
C GLY A 178 8.77 -16.30 -3.79
N ASN A 179 8.06 -17.42 -3.58
CA ASN A 179 7.20 -18.01 -4.60
C ASN A 179 5.95 -17.15 -4.77
N MET A 180 5.44 -17.10 -5.99
CA MET A 180 4.26 -16.32 -6.32
C MET A 180 3.20 -17.22 -6.95
N ALA A 181 1.94 -16.97 -6.61
CA ALA A 181 0.79 -17.63 -7.21
C ALA A 181 -0.26 -16.58 -7.53
N ALA A 182 -0.71 -16.54 -8.78
CA ALA A 182 -1.86 -15.73 -9.16
C ALA A 182 -3.15 -16.47 -8.82
N VAL A 183 -4.21 -15.73 -8.51
CA VAL A 183 -5.55 -16.31 -8.36
C VAL A 183 -6.06 -16.76 -9.74
N VAL A 184 -6.45 -18.03 -9.85
CA VAL A 184 -6.98 -18.62 -11.10
C VAL A 184 -8.44 -19.02 -10.91
N LEU A 185 -9.29 -18.59 -11.85
CA LEU A 185 -10.70 -18.99 -11.90
C LEU A 185 -10.84 -20.52 -11.95
N PRO A 186 -11.84 -21.12 -11.26
CA PRO A 186 -13.01 -20.48 -10.66
C PRO A 186 -12.82 -20.05 -9.19
N TYR A 187 -11.62 -20.16 -8.64
CA TYR A 187 -11.35 -19.73 -7.27
C TYR A 187 -11.28 -18.20 -7.26
N VAL A 188 -12.37 -17.56 -6.84
CA VAL A 188 -12.48 -16.10 -6.73
C VAL A 188 -12.34 -15.72 -5.25
N ASP A 189 -11.74 -14.57 -4.98
CA ASP A 189 -11.81 -13.89 -3.68
C ASP A 189 -11.22 -14.70 -2.51
N SER A 190 -10.00 -15.20 -2.67
CA SER A 190 -9.27 -15.81 -1.55
C SER A 190 -8.80 -14.75 -0.55
N TYR A 191 -8.62 -13.49 -0.99
CA TYR A 191 -8.27 -12.38 -0.13
C TYR A 191 -9.25 -12.25 1.05
N PRO A 192 -8.75 -12.10 2.29
CA PRO A 192 -7.35 -11.93 2.68
C PRO A 192 -6.59 -13.23 2.96
N LYS A 193 -7.24 -14.39 2.92
CA LYS A 193 -6.62 -15.70 3.18
C LYS A 193 -5.70 -16.11 2.01
N PRO A 194 -4.71 -16.99 2.23
CA PRO A 194 -3.92 -17.51 1.12
C PRO A 194 -4.80 -18.20 0.05
N PRO A 195 -4.37 -18.24 -1.22
CA PRO A 195 -5.09 -18.97 -2.27
C PRO A 195 -5.37 -20.42 -1.88
N TYR A 196 -6.60 -20.88 -2.10
CA TYR A 196 -7.02 -22.25 -1.76
C TYR A 196 -6.13 -23.34 -2.37
N GLN A 197 -5.54 -23.08 -3.53
CA GLN A 197 -4.66 -24.01 -4.25
C GLN A 197 -3.35 -24.30 -3.51
N LEU A 198 -2.92 -23.39 -2.61
CA LEU A 198 -1.68 -23.51 -1.84
C LEU A 198 -1.89 -24.12 -0.45
N LEU A 199 -3.14 -24.17 0.03
CA LEU A 199 -3.47 -24.71 1.34
C LEU A 199 -3.52 -26.24 1.24
N LYS A 200 -2.42 -26.93 1.58
CA LYS A 200 -2.47 -28.35 1.91
C LYS A 200 -3.16 -28.52 3.27
N GLU A 201 -3.87 -29.63 3.47
CA GLU A 201 -4.60 -29.90 4.71
C GLU A 201 -3.71 -29.66 5.95
N GLY A 202 -4.00 -28.59 6.70
CA GLY A 202 -3.33 -28.24 7.97
C GLY A 202 -2.21 -27.20 7.89
N GLU A 203 -1.78 -26.73 6.71
CA GLU A 203 -0.73 -25.71 6.59
C GLU A 203 -1.32 -24.30 6.38
N GLN A 204 -1.01 -23.38 7.30
CA GLN A 204 -1.19 -21.94 7.06
C GLN A 204 -0.05 -21.47 6.16
N ALA A 205 -0.36 -21.18 4.90
CA ALA A 205 0.61 -20.52 4.02
C ALA A 205 0.89 -19.10 4.54
N ALA A 206 2.10 -18.86 5.02
CA ALA A 206 2.53 -17.55 5.50
C ALA A 206 3.05 -16.70 4.33
N GLY A 207 2.56 -15.47 4.22
CA GLY A 207 2.82 -14.62 3.08
C GLY A 207 2.00 -13.34 3.12
N TYR A 208 1.98 -12.64 1.98
CA TYR A 208 1.22 -11.41 1.80
C TYR A 208 0.65 -11.31 0.39
N TRP A 209 -0.32 -10.43 0.23
CA TRP A 209 -0.96 -10.14 -1.04
C TRP A 209 -0.28 -8.98 -1.76
N ILE A 210 -0.11 -9.10 -3.07
CA ILE A 210 0.24 -8.02 -3.98
C ILE A 210 -0.98 -7.75 -4.86
N LEU A 211 -1.39 -6.49 -4.92
CA LEU A 211 -2.61 -6.02 -5.57
C LEU A 211 -2.27 -4.93 -6.61
N GLU A 212 -3.18 -4.71 -7.56
CA GLU A 212 -3.13 -3.55 -8.46
C GLU A 212 -3.52 -2.29 -7.65
N ALA A 213 -2.67 -1.26 -7.68
CA ALA A 213 -3.02 0.04 -7.12
C ALA A 213 -4.18 0.68 -7.88
N SER A 214 -4.99 1.45 -7.16
CA SER A 214 -6.08 2.18 -7.78
C SER A 214 -5.47 3.27 -8.67
N ASP A 215 -5.91 3.33 -9.94
CA ASP A 215 -5.39 4.29 -10.92
C ASP A 215 -6.00 5.69 -10.72
N GLU A 216 -6.39 6.01 -9.48
CA GLU A 216 -6.62 7.38 -9.05
C GLU A 216 -5.26 8.05 -8.97
N LYS A 217 -4.74 8.48 -10.13
CA LYS A 217 -3.83 9.62 -10.15
C LYS A 217 -4.58 10.72 -9.41
N ILE A 218 -4.28 10.88 -8.12
CA ILE A 218 -4.55 12.11 -7.40
C ILE A 218 -3.67 13.12 -8.12
N THR A 219 -4.22 13.69 -9.19
CA THR A 219 -3.86 15.01 -9.63
C THR A 219 -4.12 15.86 -8.40
N ASP A 220 -3.09 16.05 -7.57
CA ASP A 220 -2.95 17.26 -6.80
C ASP A 220 -2.81 18.37 -7.84
N SER A 221 -3.95 18.70 -8.46
CA SER A 221 -4.15 19.93 -9.17
C SER A 221 -3.97 20.99 -8.09
N ARG A 222 -2.73 21.41 -7.92
CA ARG A 222 -2.43 22.80 -7.59
C ARG A 222 -2.97 23.67 -8.74
N ASP A 223 -4.28 23.69 -8.89
CA ASP A 223 -4.96 24.93 -9.18
C ASP A 223 -4.81 25.71 -7.88
N GLU A 224 -3.71 26.47 -7.80
CA GLU A 224 -3.72 27.63 -6.93
C GLU A 224 -5.03 28.37 -7.21
N PRO A 225 -5.83 28.75 -6.21
CA PRO A 225 -6.96 29.60 -6.47
C PRO A 225 -6.40 30.91 -7.03
N GLU A 226 -6.52 31.09 -8.35
CA GLU A 226 -6.36 32.38 -8.98
C GLU A 226 -7.19 33.35 -8.15
N HIS A 227 -6.51 34.30 -7.53
CA HIS A 227 -7.14 35.39 -6.81
C HIS A 227 -8.10 36.09 -7.77
N TRP A 228 -9.38 35.75 -7.66
CA TRP A 228 -10.49 36.55 -8.17
C TRP A 228 -10.53 37.88 -7.40
N CYS A 229 -9.59 38.78 -7.70
CA CYS A 229 -9.79 40.21 -7.49
C CYS A 229 -10.64 40.74 -8.64
N GLY A 230 -11.93 40.42 -8.59
CA GLY A 230 -12.93 41.14 -9.34
C GLY A 230 -12.91 42.60 -8.89
N SER A 231 -12.52 43.47 -9.82
CA SER A 231 -12.69 44.91 -9.70
C SER A 231 -14.18 45.24 -9.50
N SER A 232 -14.51 46.17 -8.61
CA SER A 232 -15.49 47.26 -8.81
C SER A 232 -15.81 47.99 -7.50
N LEU A 233 -15.44 49.28 -7.47
CA LEU A 233 -16.28 50.43 -7.08
C LEU A 233 -17.19 50.27 -5.84
N TRP A 234 -16.84 50.97 -4.75
CA TRP A 234 -17.51 52.20 -4.27
C TRP A 234 -16.51 53.05 -3.49
#